data_AF-A0A388LTD6-F1
#
_entry.id   AF-A0A388LTD6-F1
#
_cell.length_a   1.000
_cell.length_b   1.000
_cell.length_c   1.000
_cell.angle_alpha   90.00
_cell.angle_beta   90.00
_cell.angle_gamma   90.00
#
_symmetry.space_group_name_H-M   'P 1'
#
loop_
_entity.id
_entity.type
_entity.pdbx_description
1 polymer ?
#
loop_
_entity_poly.entity_id
_entity_poly.type
_entity_poly.pdbx_seq_one_letter_code
_entity_poly.pdbx_strand_id
1 'polypeptide(L)'
;MHRSPRLAERESTGAKPQKGPKIPRIPCRRRTTMAATADANARASPTRPFAPPIPVQQADETQLAFLKRLQHYSETTAAELSKLEEEEAARQQEIKRQLAEAEPACQQAAAEAAAAARLQQQQVEASQNQARYQATMDLAKDEATYGRLLRGQHFQATEEQEGPTEEESDKESTAVLMENLLYTCNWQQHELLAMRQIFICYEATFRTQEQKITAVQNANSQQQAINDQVQTTISTGLAQLAAVESMGSAVADCSPTLASQAKQLRLEERINHVVASLGDINMFAGASTISNQL
;
A
#
# COMPACT_ATOMS: atom_id res chain seq x y z
N MET A 1 -29.31 72.08 41.97
CA MET A 1 -29.64 71.51 43.28
C MET A 1 -30.15 70.07 43.06
N HIS A 2 -29.27 69.07 43.09
CA HIS A 2 -29.04 68.16 44.22
C HIS A 2 -30.30 67.49 44.79
N ARG A 3 -30.51 66.20 44.47
CA ARG A 3 -30.42 65.04 45.40
C ARG A 3 -31.06 63.77 44.79
N SER A 4 -30.23 62.77 44.51
CA SER A 4 -30.55 61.34 44.78
C SER A 4 -30.29 61.06 46.28
N PRO A 5 -30.51 59.87 46.91
CA PRO A 5 -30.85 58.53 46.39
C PRO A 5 -31.82 57.69 47.29
N ARG A 6 -32.06 56.41 46.93
CA ARG A 6 -32.34 55.18 47.76
C ARG A 6 -32.83 54.08 46.80
N LEU A 7 -32.18 52.95 46.50
CA LEU A 7 -31.65 51.78 47.25
C LEU A 7 -32.70 50.89 47.96
N ALA A 8 -32.57 49.58 47.68
CA ALA A 8 -33.31 48.37 48.11
C ALA A 8 -34.57 48.06 47.26
N GLU A 9 -34.84 46.86 46.74
CA GLU A 9 -34.53 45.46 47.13
C GLU A 9 -34.29 44.62 45.86
N ARG A 10 -33.20 43.86 45.73
CA ARG A 10 -33.11 42.41 46.02
C ARG A 10 -34.38 41.61 45.69
N GLU A 11 -34.52 41.19 44.44
CA GLU A 11 -35.07 39.87 44.14
C GLU A 11 -34.17 39.12 43.14
N SER A 12 -33.65 38.02 43.64
CA SER A 12 -32.78 37.07 42.97
C SER A 12 -33.64 36.05 42.24
N THR A 13 -34.06 36.34 41.02
CA THR A 13 -34.69 35.33 40.14
C THR A 13 -33.66 34.63 39.29
N GLY A 14 -33.26 33.45 39.77
CA GLY A 14 -33.09 32.24 38.96
C GLY A 14 -32.15 32.32 37.77
N ALA A 15 -30.87 32.11 38.02
CA ALA A 15 -29.89 31.74 37.01
C ALA A 15 -30.38 30.54 36.18
N LYS A 16 -30.41 30.72 34.86
CA LYS A 16 -30.47 29.64 33.87
C LYS A 16 -29.30 28.68 34.12
N PRO A 17 -29.50 27.35 34.18
CA PRO A 17 -28.37 26.44 34.18
C PRO A 17 -27.63 26.55 32.84
N GLN A 18 -26.40 27.05 32.90
CA GLN A 18 -25.43 27.00 31.83
C GLN A 18 -25.18 25.54 31.44
N LYS A 19 -25.12 25.33 30.13
CA LYS A 19 -24.68 24.09 29.48
C LYS A 19 -23.35 23.63 30.07
N GLY A 20 -23.34 22.46 30.70
CA GLY A 20 -22.13 21.68 30.88
C GLY A 20 -21.52 21.28 29.51
N PRO A 21 -20.21 21.00 29.45
CA PRO A 21 -19.54 20.64 28.22
C PRO A 21 -20.17 19.37 27.61
N LYS A 22 -20.77 19.53 26.44
CA LYS A 22 -21.26 18.39 25.65
C LYS A 22 -20.04 17.66 25.11
N ILE A 23 -19.73 16.53 25.74
CA ILE A 23 -18.82 15.51 25.22
C ILE A 23 -19.25 15.20 23.76
N PRO A 24 -18.34 15.22 22.77
CA PRO A 24 -18.70 14.80 21.42
C PRO A 24 -19.11 13.34 21.46
N ARG A 25 -20.41 13.07 21.25
CA ARG A 25 -20.89 11.72 21.03
C ARG A 25 -20.28 11.24 19.73
N ILE A 26 -19.28 10.38 19.84
CA ILE A 26 -18.74 9.55 18.77
C ILE A 26 -19.93 8.97 18.01
N PRO A 27 -20.01 9.09 16.66
CA PRO A 27 -20.99 8.35 15.90
C PRO A 27 -20.65 6.87 16.09
N CYS A 28 -21.41 6.18 16.95
CA CYS A 28 -21.40 4.73 17.01
C CYS A 28 -21.69 4.24 15.60
N ARG A 29 -20.66 3.64 14.99
CA ARG A 29 -20.78 2.90 13.73
C ARG A 29 -22.09 2.12 13.77
N ARG A 30 -22.93 2.30 12.75
CA ARG A 30 -24.01 1.37 12.49
C ARG A 30 -23.39 -0.02 12.53
N ARG A 31 -23.84 -0.84 13.48
CA ARG A 31 -23.69 -2.29 13.40
C ARG A 31 -24.32 -2.67 12.06
N THR A 32 -23.48 -2.86 11.06
CA THR A 32 -23.83 -3.70 9.92
C THR A 32 -24.17 -5.04 10.54
N THR A 33 -25.46 -5.36 10.57
CA THR A 33 -25.92 -6.74 10.65
C THR A 33 -25.12 -7.50 9.61
N MET A 34 -24.22 -8.36 10.06
CA MET A 34 -23.61 -9.36 9.21
C MET A 34 -24.75 -10.25 8.71
N ALA A 35 -25.30 -9.86 7.56
CA ALA A 35 -26.11 -10.75 6.76
C ALA A 35 -25.18 -11.90 6.38
N ALA A 36 -25.52 -13.06 6.91
CA ALA A 36 -24.92 -14.33 6.58
C ALA A 36 -25.08 -14.57 5.07
N THR A 37 -24.04 -14.22 4.33
CA THR A 37 -23.75 -14.79 3.00
C THR A 37 -22.28 -15.16 2.98
N ALA A 38 -21.84 -15.88 4.01
CA ALA A 38 -20.57 -16.58 4.04
C ALA A 38 -20.90 -18.07 3.99
N ASP A 39 -21.49 -18.56 2.88
CA ASP A 39 -21.69 -20.01 2.72
C ASP A 39 -21.95 -20.48 1.27
N ALA A 40 -21.45 -19.76 0.26
CA ALA A 40 -21.56 -20.23 -1.13
C ALA A 40 -20.22 -20.57 -1.80
N ASN A 41 -19.07 -20.32 -1.16
CA ASN A 41 -17.76 -20.58 -1.76
C ASN A 41 -16.74 -21.21 -0.81
N ALA A 42 -17.20 -21.95 0.21
CA ALA A 42 -16.38 -22.98 0.82
C ALA A 42 -16.29 -24.15 -0.18
N ARG A 43 -15.54 -23.97 -1.28
CA ARG A 43 -15.03 -25.12 -2.02
C ARG A 43 -14.16 -25.87 -1.04
N ALA A 44 -14.69 -26.99 -0.57
CA ALA A 44 -14.02 -27.94 0.29
C ALA A 44 -12.55 -28.07 -0.14
N SER A 45 -11.63 -27.82 0.80
CA SER A 45 -10.23 -28.17 0.63
C SER A 45 -10.16 -29.59 0.06
N PRO A 46 -9.41 -29.84 -1.03
CA PRO A 46 -9.38 -31.15 -1.63
C PRO A 46 -8.84 -32.10 -0.57
N THR A 47 -9.68 -33.03 -0.14
CA THR A 47 -9.21 -34.16 0.67
C THR A 47 -8.29 -34.93 -0.25
N ARG A 48 -6.98 -34.83 -0.01
CA ARG A 48 -5.96 -35.58 -0.74
C ARG A 48 -6.41 -37.05 -0.75
N PRO A 49 -6.58 -37.69 -1.92
CA PRO A 49 -6.87 -39.11 -1.96
C PRO A 49 -5.77 -39.84 -1.19
N PHE A 50 -6.17 -40.64 -0.22
CA PHE A 50 -5.25 -41.50 0.52
C PHE A 50 -4.49 -42.35 -0.49
N ALA A 51 -3.17 -42.19 -0.54
CA ALA A 51 -2.33 -43.09 -1.31
C ALA A 51 -2.63 -44.52 -0.84
N PRO A 52 -2.96 -45.46 -1.75
CA PRO A 52 -3.23 -46.83 -1.36
C PRO A 52 -2.00 -47.39 -0.60
N PRO A 53 -2.20 -48.24 0.42
CA PRO A 53 -1.08 -48.77 1.20
C PRO A 53 -0.15 -49.59 0.29
N ILE A 54 1.15 -49.33 0.39
CA ILE A 54 2.18 -49.99 -0.43
C ILE A 54 2.10 -51.52 -0.19
N PRO A 55 2.02 -52.34 -1.26
CA PRO A 55 2.00 -53.78 -1.11
C PRO A 55 3.25 -54.30 -0.40
N VAL A 56 3.08 -55.15 0.62
CA VAL A 56 4.18 -55.84 1.34
C VAL A 56 4.19 -57.31 0.93
N GLN A 57 5.38 -57.92 0.84
CA GLN A 57 5.53 -59.32 0.43
C GLN A 57 4.97 -60.26 1.50
N GLN A 58 4.08 -61.18 1.10
CA GLN A 58 3.44 -62.15 2.01
C GLN A 58 4.29 -63.42 2.15
N ALA A 59 4.21 -64.10 3.31
CA ALA A 59 5.09 -65.22 3.67
C ALA A 59 5.00 -66.43 2.70
N ASP A 60 3.86 -66.64 2.06
CA ASP A 60 3.60 -67.78 1.15
C ASP A 60 3.62 -67.38 -0.34
N GLU A 61 4.05 -66.16 -0.66
CA GLU A 61 3.94 -65.60 -2.01
C GLU A 61 5.24 -65.70 -2.82
N THR A 62 5.14 -66.18 -4.06
CA THR A 62 6.27 -66.17 -4.99
C THR A 62 6.71 -64.75 -5.35
N GLN A 63 8.02 -64.50 -5.45
CA GLN A 63 8.58 -63.18 -5.76
C GLN A 63 7.96 -62.54 -7.03
N LEU A 64 7.62 -63.35 -8.04
CA LEU A 64 7.02 -62.90 -9.28
C LEU A 64 5.58 -62.37 -9.10
N ALA A 65 4.80 -62.95 -8.18
CA ALA A 65 3.45 -62.47 -7.86
C ALA A 65 3.50 -61.12 -7.11
N PHE A 66 4.47 -60.97 -6.20
CA PHE A 66 4.71 -59.71 -5.50
C PHE A 66 5.11 -58.57 -6.46
N LEU A 67 6.04 -58.83 -7.38
CA LEU A 67 6.47 -57.86 -8.39
C LEU A 67 5.33 -57.42 -9.32
N LYS A 68 4.45 -58.34 -9.72
CA LYS A 68 3.26 -58.00 -10.53
C LYS A 68 2.28 -57.09 -9.79
N ARG A 69 2.08 -57.30 -8.48
CA ARG A 69 1.23 -56.40 -7.67
C ARG A 69 1.87 -55.03 -7.46
N LEU A 70 3.19 -54.97 -7.26
CA LEU A 70 3.92 -53.71 -7.18
C LEU A 70 3.83 -52.93 -8.50
N GLN A 71 3.98 -53.61 -9.63
CA GLN A 71 3.82 -53.00 -10.95
C GLN A 71 2.40 -52.45 -11.10
N HIS A 72 1.37 -53.24 -10.81
CA HIS A 72 -0.02 -52.78 -10.88
C HIS A 72 -0.28 -51.57 -9.96
N TYR A 73 0.23 -51.59 -8.73
CA TYR A 73 0.16 -50.46 -7.80
C TYR A 73 0.81 -49.19 -8.36
N SER A 74 2.01 -49.30 -8.95
CA SER A 74 2.70 -48.17 -9.56
C SER A 74 1.93 -47.59 -10.76
N GLU A 75 1.33 -48.45 -11.58
CA GLU A 75 0.50 -48.04 -12.71
C GLU A 75 -0.80 -47.36 -12.24
N THR A 76 -1.43 -47.88 -11.19
CA THR A 76 -2.64 -47.26 -10.61
C THR A 76 -2.35 -45.91 -9.97
N THR A 77 -1.26 -45.77 -9.21
CA THR A 77 -0.89 -44.49 -8.57
C THR A 77 -0.45 -43.45 -9.60
N ALA A 78 0.28 -43.85 -10.65
CA ALA A 78 0.62 -42.97 -11.77
C ALA A 78 -0.64 -42.48 -12.52
N ALA A 79 -1.62 -43.35 -12.74
CA ALA A 79 -2.89 -42.97 -13.37
C ALA A 79 -3.72 -42.01 -12.50
N GLU A 80 -3.72 -42.19 -11.17
CA GLU A 80 -4.38 -41.27 -10.24
C GLU A 80 -3.70 -39.90 -10.19
N LEU A 81 -2.37 -39.86 -10.18
CA LEU A 81 -1.61 -38.60 -10.23
C LEU A 81 -1.87 -37.85 -11.55
N SER A 82 -1.83 -38.54 -12.68
CA SER A 82 -2.12 -37.93 -13.98
C SER A 82 -3.54 -37.34 -14.05
N LYS A 83 -4.54 -38.02 -13.47
CA LYS A 83 -5.92 -37.49 -13.37
C LYS A 83 -6.00 -36.25 -12.49
N LEU A 84 -5.25 -36.23 -11.38
CA LEU A 84 -5.22 -35.09 -10.47
C LEU A 84 -4.57 -33.88 -11.15
N GLU A 85 -3.48 -34.08 -11.87
CA GLU A 85 -2.82 -33.02 -12.66
C GLU A 85 -3.76 -32.44 -13.72
N GLU A 86 -4.53 -33.28 -14.42
CA GLU A 86 -5.56 -32.83 -15.37
C GLU A 86 -6.66 -32.02 -14.68
N GLU A 87 -7.13 -32.46 -13.50
CA GLU A 87 -8.15 -31.72 -12.73
C GLU A 87 -7.63 -30.37 -12.22
N GLU A 88 -6.38 -30.32 -11.75
CA GLU A 88 -5.72 -29.09 -11.34
C GLU A 88 -5.53 -28.13 -12.52
N ALA A 89 -5.14 -28.63 -13.69
CA ALA A 89 -5.02 -27.84 -14.90
C ALA A 89 -6.37 -27.27 -15.35
N ALA A 90 -7.43 -28.08 -15.32
CA ALA A 90 -8.79 -27.63 -15.61
C ALA A 90 -9.26 -26.55 -14.63
N ARG A 91 -8.94 -26.71 -13.33
CA ARG A 91 -9.27 -25.72 -12.29
C ARG A 91 -8.53 -24.40 -12.49
N GLN A 92 -7.24 -24.45 -12.84
CA GLN A 92 -6.46 -23.25 -13.16
C GLN A 92 -7.00 -22.54 -14.41
N GLN A 93 -7.43 -23.29 -15.43
CA GLN A 93 -8.03 -22.73 -16.63
C GLN A 93 -9.35 -22.02 -16.33
N GLU A 94 -10.20 -22.59 -15.47
CA GLU A 94 -11.44 -21.94 -15.05
C GLU A 94 -11.17 -20.68 -14.21
N ILE A 95 -10.18 -20.68 -13.33
CA ILE A 95 -9.77 -19.47 -12.59
C ILE A 95 -9.29 -18.38 -13.56
N LYS A 96 -8.48 -18.74 -14.56
CA LYS A 96 -8.03 -17.80 -15.61
C LYS A 96 -9.21 -17.25 -16.42
N ARG A 97 -10.20 -18.09 -16.75
CA ARG A 97 -11.42 -17.67 -17.45
C ARG A 97 -12.22 -16.67 -16.60
N GLN A 98 -12.40 -16.96 -15.31
CA GLN A 98 -13.10 -16.07 -14.38
C GLN A 98 -12.40 -14.73 -14.20
N LEU A 99 -11.06 -14.73 -14.10
CA LEU A 99 -10.28 -13.48 -14.06
C LEU A 99 -10.42 -12.68 -15.34
N ALA A 100 -10.27 -13.32 -16.51
CA ALA A 100 -10.44 -12.65 -17.80
C ALA A 100 -11.85 -12.08 -18.01
N GLU A 101 -12.88 -12.71 -17.43
CA GLU A 101 -14.26 -12.22 -17.46
C GLU A 101 -14.52 -11.09 -16.44
N ALA A 102 -13.87 -11.14 -15.27
CA ALA A 102 -14.04 -10.14 -14.20
C ALA A 102 -13.22 -8.86 -14.41
N GLU A 103 -12.06 -8.95 -15.06
CA GLU A 103 -11.19 -7.81 -15.38
C GLU A 103 -11.92 -6.67 -16.13
N PRO A 104 -12.66 -6.90 -17.23
CA PRO A 104 -13.35 -5.82 -17.93
C PRO A 104 -14.45 -5.18 -17.07
N ALA A 105 -15.17 -5.97 -16.26
CA ALA A 105 -16.18 -5.45 -15.35
C ALA A 105 -15.56 -4.57 -14.25
N CYS A 106 -14.42 -4.97 -13.70
CA CYS A 106 -13.69 -4.19 -12.71
C CYS A 106 -13.13 -2.89 -13.31
N GLN A 107 -12.59 -2.95 -14.53
CA GLN A 107 -12.10 -1.77 -15.25
C GLN A 107 -13.23 -0.80 -15.58
N GLN A 108 -14.39 -1.31 -16.02
CA GLN A 108 -15.56 -0.48 -16.29
C GLN A 108 -16.07 0.19 -15.01
N ALA A 109 -16.21 -0.55 -13.90
CA ALA A 109 -16.62 0.04 -12.62
C ALA A 109 -15.64 1.12 -12.14
N ALA A 110 -14.32 0.91 -12.32
CA ALA A 110 -13.32 1.91 -12.00
C ALA A 110 -13.41 3.16 -12.91
N ALA A 111 -13.66 2.96 -14.21
CA ALA A 111 -13.87 4.06 -15.16
C ALA A 111 -15.13 4.87 -14.85
N GLU A 112 -16.23 4.20 -14.50
CA GLU A 112 -17.49 4.83 -14.08
C GLU A 112 -17.31 5.60 -12.76
N ALA A 113 -16.62 5.03 -11.78
CA ALA A 113 -16.28 5.72 -10.54
C ALA A 113 -15.39 6.96 -10.79
N ALA A 114 -14.40 6.85 -11.68
CA ALA A 114 -13.56 7.98 -12.08
C ALA A 114 -14.35 9.06 -12.83
N ALA A 115 -15.30 8.67 -13.69
CA ALA A 115 -16.18 9.60 -14.38
C ALA A 115 -17.13 10.32 -13.40
N ALA A 116 -17.69 9.60 -12.43
CA ALA A 116 -18.52 10.17 -11.38
C ALA A 116 -17.74 11.16 -10.49
N ALA A 117 -16.49 10.81 -10.12
CA ALA A 117 -15.62 11.71 -9.37
C ALA A 117 -15.30 13.00 -10.15
N ARG A 118 -15.02 12.90 -11.45
CA ARG A 118 -14.80 14.07 -12.32
C ARG A 118 -16.04 14.96 -12.42
N LEU A 119 -17.23 14.36 -12.57
CA LEU A 119 -18.48 15.11 -12.60
C LEU A 119 -18.70 15.87 -11.28
N GLN A 120 -18.46 15.22 -10.15
CA GLN A 120 -18.56 15.84 -8.83
C GLN A 120 -17.57 17.00 -8.68
N GLN A 121 -16.33 16.82 -9.11
CA GLN A 121 -15.32 17.88 -9.08
C GLN A 121 -15.75 19.09 -9.92
N GLN A 122 -16.23 18.87 -11.15
CA GLN A 122 -16.72 19.94 -12.01
C GLN A 122 -17.90 20.70 -11.39
N GLN A 123 -18.82 20.01 -10.72
CA GLN A 123 -19.92 20.67 -10.01
C GLN A 123 -19.43 21.55 -8.85
N VAL A 124 -18.46 21.05 -8.07
CA VAL A 124 -17.86 21.82 -6.97
C VAL A 124 -17.15 23.06 -7.52
N GLU A 125 -16.32 22.91 -8.55
CA GLU A 125 -15.62 24.03 -9.20
C GLU A 125 -16.59 25.06 -9.79
N ALA A 126 -17.66 24.62 -10.48
CA ALA A 126 -18.69 25.50 -11.00
C ALA A 126 -19.39 26.28 -9.88
N SER A 127 -19.75 25.62 -8.77
CA SER A 127 -20.38 26.27 -7.62
C SER A 127 -19.45 27.30 -6.95
N GLN A 128 -18.16 26.99 -6.82
CA GLN A 128 -17.16 27.90 -6.27
C GLN A 128 -16.95 29.11 -7.18
N ASN A 129 -16.86 28.90 -8.50
CA ASN A 129 -16.72 29.98 -9.47
C ASN A 129 -17.96 30.89 -9.47
N GLN A 130 -19.17 30.32 -9.37
CA GLN A 130 -20.40 31.09 -9.22
C GLN A 130 -20.41 31.91 -7.92
N ALA A 131 -20.03 31.31 -6.79
CA ALA A 131 -19.94 32.02 -5.51
C ALA A 131 -18.92 33.16 -5.57
N ARG A 132 -17.76 32.96 -6.21
CA ARG A 132 -16.75 34.00 -6.44
C ARG A 132 -17.29 35.14 -7.29
N TYR A 133 -17.99 34.82 -8.38
CA TYR A 133 -18.61 35.84 -9.25
C TYR A 133 -19.68 36.65 -8.50
N GLN A 134 -20.50 35.99 -7.69
CA GLN A 134 -21.51 36.68 -6.89
C GLN A 134 -20.86 37.61 -5.86
N ALA A 135 -19.81 37.13 -5.17
CA ALA A 135 -19.08 37.92 -4.19
C ALA A 135 -18.42 39.16 -4.82
N THR A 136 -17.84 39.05 -6.02
CA THR A 136 -17.25 40.22 -6.71
C THR A 136 -18.32 41.22 -7.16
N MET A 137 -19.48 40.74 -7.62
CA MET A 137 -20.59 41.61 -7.98
C MET A 137 -21.19 42.35 -6.79
N ASP A 138 -21.33 41.68 -5.64
CA ASP A 138 -21.85 42.32 -4.44
C ASP A 138 -20.84 43.31 -3.84
N LEU A 139 -19.55 42.97 -3.85
CA LEU A 139 -18.49 43.91 -3.48
C LEU A 139 -18.51 45.16 -4.36
N ALA A 140 -18.62 45.01 -5.69
CA ALA A 140 -18.69 46.14 -6.62
C ALA A 140 -19.92 47.04 -6.38
N LYS A 141 -21.07 46.47 -6.00
CA LYS A 141 -22.27 47.24 -5.64
C LYS A 141 -22.09 48.01 -4.35
N ASP A 142 -21.50 47.36 -3.34
CA ASP A 142 -21.23 47.97 -2.04
C ASP A 142 -20.23 49.11 -2.21
N GLU A 143 -19.13 48.89 -2.92
CA GLU A 143 -18.14 49.92 -3.28
C GLU A 143 -18.78 51.10 -4.00
N ALA A 144 -19.63 50.86 -5.00
CA ALA A 144 -20.35 51.93 -5.69
C ALA A 144 -21.31 52.70 -4.76
N THR A 145 -21.92 52.01 -3.79
CA THR A 145 -22.86 52.60 -2.83
C THR A 145 -22.12 53.47 -1.80
N TYR A 146 -21.10 52.92 -1.16
CA TYR A 146 -20.27 53.67 -0.21
C TYR A 146 -19.52 54.81 -0.89
N GLY A 147 -19.03 54.62 -2.12
CA GLY A 147 -18.39 55.67 -2.90
C GLY A 147 -19.32 56.86 -3.18
N ARG A 148 -20.62 56.63 -3.47
CA ARG A 148 -21.61 57.71 -3.59
C ARG A 148 -21.84 58.41 -2.25
N LEU A 149 -21.95 57.65 -1.16
CA LEU A 149 -22.25 58.17 0.17
C LEU A 149 -21.10 59.03 0.70
N LEU A 150 -19.86 58.56 0.56
CA LEU A 150 -18.64 59.32 0.89
C LEU A 150 -18.54 60.61 0.09
N ARG A 151 -18.78 60.57 -1.23
CA ARG A 151 -18.80 61.80 -2.05
C ARG A 151 -19.84 62.80 -1.55
N GLY A 152 -21.04 62.36 -1.18
CA GLY A 152 -22.07 63.26 -0.63
C GLY A 152 -21.72 63.88 0.74
N GLN A 153 -20.85 63.25 1.53
CA GLN A 153 -20.42 63.73 2.84
C GLN A 153 -19.18 64.65 2.78
N HIS A 154 -18.29 64.45 1.80
CA HIS A 154 -17.00 65.15 1.70
C HIS A 154 -16.93 66.16 0.54
N PHE A 155 -17.65 65.92 -0.55
CA PHE A 155 -17.72 66.80 -1.71
C PHE A 155 -19.11 67.41 -1.80
N GLN A 156 -19.32 68.50 -1.06
CA GLN A 156 -20.26 69.51 -1.53
C GLN A 156 -19.55 70.16 -2.74
N ALA A 157 -20.13 70.06 -3.94
CA ALA A 157 -19.57 70.63 -5.16
C ALA A 157 -19.49 72.16 -5.02
N THR A 158 -18.43 72.63 -4.39
CA THR A 158 -18.02 74.03 -4.42
C THR A 158 -17.30 74.13 -5.76
N GLU A 159 -17.94 74.76 -6.75
CA GLU A 159 -17.40 74.89 -8.11
C GLU A 159 -16.09 75.71 -8.17
N GLU A 160 -15.60 76.19 -7.03
CA GLU A 160 -14.29 76.79 -6.84
C GLU A 160 -13.48 75.94 -5.85
N GLN A 161 -12.91 74.83 -6.30
CA GLN A 161 -11.88 74.14 -5.53
C GLN A 161 -10.52 74.63 -6.02
N GLU A 162 -9.87 75.44 -5.19
CA GLU A 162 -8.46 75.79 -5.29
C GLU A 162 -7.63 74.49 -5.36
N GLY A 163 -6.55 74.50 -6.15
CA GLY A 163 -5.76 73.29 -6.45
C GLY A 163 -5.33 72.53 -5.19
N PRO A 164 -5.06 71.21 -5.31
CA PRO A 164 -4.72 70.36 -4.17
C PRO A 164 -3.63 71.02 -3.34
N THR A 165 -3.89 71.13 -2.03
CA THR A 165 -2.91 71.69 -1.11
C THR A 165 -1.67 70.81 -1.11
N GLU A 166 -0.48 71.39 -0.93
CA GLU A 166 0.81 70.65 -0.95
C GLU A 166 0.78 69.43 0.01
N GLU A 167 0.11 69.60 1.15
CA GLU A 167 -0.07 68.55 2.16
C GLU A 167 -1.00 67.40 1.72
N GLU A 168 -1.98 67.64 0.84
CA GLU A 168 -2.81 66.60 0.23
C GLU A 168 -2.02 65.80 -0.82
N SER A 169 -1.21 66.48 -1.63
CA SER A 169 -0.32 65.85 -2.62
C SER A 169 0.72 64.94 -1.96
N ASP A 170 1.28 65.33 -0.82
CA ASP A 170 2.22 64.52 -0.05
C ASP A 170 1.55 63.27 0.55
N LYS A 171 0.31 63.41 1.05
CA LYS A 171 -0.48 62.29 1.59
C LYS A 171 -0.85 61.30 0.49
N GLU A 172 -1.25 61.78 -0.68
CA GLU A 172 -1.52 60.94 -1.86
C GLU A 172 -0.26 60.22 -2.34
N SER A 173 0.87 60.93 -2.43
CA SER A 173 2.17 60.34 -2.79
C SER A 173 2.59 59.23 -1.82
N THR A 174 2.36 59.45 -0.51
CA THR A 174 2.65 58.44 0.51
C THR A 174 1.68 57.26 0.43
N ALA A 175 0.39 57.50 0.16
CA ALA A 175 -0.61 56.44 -0.01
C ALA A 175 -0.29 55.55 -1.22
N VAL A 176 0.07 56.15 -2.36
CA VAL A 176 0.50 55.43 -3.57
C VAL A 176 1.77 54.61 -3.30
N LEU A 177 2.73 55.15 -2.54
CA LEU A 177 3.92 54.40 -2.14
C LEU A 177 3.55 53.19 -1.26
N MET A 178 2.68 53.38 -0.27
CA MET A 178 2.21 52.31 0.61
C MET A 178 1.43 51.22 -0.14
N GLU A 179 0.56 51.60 -1.08
CA GLU A 179 -0.18 50.67 -1.93
C GLU A 179 0.77 49.82 -2.80
N ASN A 180 1.73 50.46 -3.46
CA ASN A 180 2.73 49.77 -4.27
C ASN A 180 3.59 48.80 -3.43
N LEU A 181 3.98 49.21 -2.22
CA LEU A 181 4.71 48.34 -1.29
C LEU A 181 3.85 47.16 -0.83
N LEU A 182 2.59 47.39 -0.48
CA LEU A 182 1.67 46.31 -0.09
C LEU A 182 1.44 45.33 -1.22
N TYR A 183 1.23 45.81 -2.44
CA TYR A 183 1.05 44.97 -3.62
C TYR A 183 2.29 44.10 -3.87
N THR A 184 3.49 44.69 -3.85
CA THR A 184 4.75 43.97 -4.05
C THR A 184 5.02 42.96 -2.93
N CYS A 185 4.79 43.33 -1.66
CA CYS A 185 4.93 42.41 -0.53
C CYS A 185 3.91 41.25 -0.59
N ASN A 186 2.65 41.52 -0.95
CA ASN A 186 1.63 40.48 -1.08
C ASN A 186 1.98 39.50 -2.21
N TRP A 187 2.41 40.03 -3.37
CA TRP A 187 2.89 39.22 -4.48
C TRP A 187 4.08 38.34 -4.07
N GLN A 188 5.09 38.92 -3.41
CA GLN A 188 6.24 38.16 -2.91
C GLN A 188 5.82 37.07 -1.91
N GLN A 189 4.87 37.35 -1.03
CA GLN A 189 4.35 36.38 -0.07
C GLN A 189 3.61 35.24 -0.77
N HIS A 190 2.80 35.54 -1.78
CA HIS A 190 2.12 34.53 -2.58
C HIS A 190 3.13 33.63 -3.31
N GLU A 191 4.16 34.22 -3.92
CA GLU A 191 5.20 33.47 -4.64
C GLU A 191 6.02 32.57 -3.69
N LEU A 192 6.37 33.07 -2.50
CA LEU A 192 7.03 32.29 -1.46
C LEU A 192 6.18 31.09 -1.01
N LEU A 193 4.87 31.27 -0.85
CA LEU A 193 3.95 30.19 -0.51
C LEU A 193 3.83 29.16 -1.64
N ALA A 194 3.81 29.60 -2.90
CA ALA A 194 3.80 28.72 -4.06
C ALA A 194 5.08 27.87 -4.12
N MET A 195 6.26 28.50 -3.99
CA MET A 195 7.53 27.78 -3.92
C MET A 195 7.57 26.78 -2.76
N ARG A 196 7.07 27.16 -1.57
CA ARG A 196 7.02 26.25 -0.42
C ARG A 196 6.19 25.00 -0.70
N GLN A 197 5.04 25.14 -1.38
CA GLN A 197 4.23 23.97 -1.76
C GLN A 197 4.98 23.07 -2.75
N ILE A 198 5.67 23.66 -3.72
CA ILE A 198 6.50 22.92 -4.68
C ILE A 198 7.60 22.13 -3.94
N PHE A 199 8.28 22.75 -2.97
CA PHE A 199 9.30 22.06 -2.17
C PHE A 199 8.75 20.89 -1.36
N ILE A 200 7.57 21.04 -0.73
CA ILE A 200 6.92 19.95 0.00
C ILE A 200 6.62 18.76 -0.94
N CYS A 201 6.13 19.04 -2.14
CA CYS A 201 5.89 18.02 -3.15
C CYS A 201 7.19 17.28 -3.52
N TYR A 202 8.28 18.02 -3.78
CA TYR A 202 9.57 17.41 -4.10
C TYR A 202 10.13 16.59 -2.93
N GLU A 203 10.06 17.10 -1.71
CA GLU A 203 10.48 16.37 -0.51
C GLU A 203 9.75 15.01 -0.41
N ALA A 204 8.43 14.99 -0.61
CA ALA A 204 7.66 13.75 -0.61
C ALA A 204 8.12 12.76 -1.70
N THR A 205 8.44 13.26 -2.90
CA THR A 205 8.98 12.40 -3.98
C THR A 205 10.35 11.85 -3.65
N PHE A 206 11.25 12.66 -3.08
CA PHE A 206 12.58 12.22 -2.66
C PHE A 206 12.49 11.18 -1.53
N ARG A 207 11.63 11.40 -0.54
CA ARG A 207 11.35 10.41 0.51
C ARG A 207 10.90 9.07 -0.05
N THR A 208 10.02 9.10 -1.05
CA THR A 208 9.56 7.88 -1.73
C THR A 208 10.70 7.17 -2.46
N GLN A 209 11.56 7.91 -3.15
CA GLN A 209 12.74 7.34 -3.81
C GLN A 209 13.75 6.77 -2.81
N GLU A 210 13.99 7.47 -1.70
CA GLU A 210 14.84 7.02 -0.60
C GLU A 210 14.35 5.67 -0.05
N GLN A 211 13.05 5.54 0.20
CA GLN A 211 12.44 4.26 0.63
C GLN A 211 12.67 3.13 -0.38
N LYS A 212 12.52 3.41 -1.69
CA LYS A 212 12.80 2.42 -2.74
C LYS A 212 14.26 2.01 -2.78
N ILE A 213 15.19 2.97 -2.65
CA ILE A 213 16.63 2.69 -2.60
C ILE A 213 16.96 1.81 -1.38
N THR A 214 16.42 2.14 -0.20
CA THR A 214 16.60 1.31 1.01
C THR A 214 16.04 -0.10 0.82
N ALA A 215 14.86 -0.23 0.20
CA ALA A 215 14.28 -1.55 -0.08
C ALA A 215 15.17 -2.38 -1.01
N VAL A 216 15.71 -1.78 -2.08
CA VAL A 216 16.65 -2.43 -3.00
C VAL A 216 17.96 -2.80 -2.29
N GLN A 217 18.51 -1.93 -1.44
CA GLN A 217 19.70 -2.22 -0.65
C GLN A 217 19.49 -3.41 0.28
N ASN A 218 18.35 -3.47 0.99
CA ASN A 218 18.00 -4.59 1.86
C ASN A 218 17.88 -5.90 1.07
N ALA A 219 17.22 -5.87 -0.09
CA ALA A 219 17.11 -7.04 -0.97
C ALA A 219 18.49 -7.51 -1.47
N ASN A 220 19.39 -6.58 -1.80
CA ASN A 220 20.75 -6.90 -2.22
C ASN A 220 21.58 -7.50 -1.08
N SER A 221 21.49 -6.94 0.14
CA SER A 221 22.14 -7.53 1.33
C SER A 221 21.63 -8.94 1.63
N GLN A 222 20.32 -9.17 1.48
CA GLN A 222 19.74 -10.52 1.61
C GLN A 222 20.29 -11.47 0.54
N GLN A 223 20.39 -11.02 -0.72
CA GLN A 223 20.97 -11.82 -1.79
C GLN A 223 22.43 -12.17 -1.53
N GLN A 224 23.23 -11.22 -1.01
CA GLN A 224 24.62 -11.48 -0.66
C GLN A 224 24.73 -12.51 0.47
N ALA A 225 23.88 -12.43 1.49
CA ALA A 225 23.85 -13.42 2.57
C ALA A 225 23.50 -14.83 2.05
N ILE A 226 22.56 -14.94 1.11
CA ILE A 226 22.23 -16.21 0.45
C ILE A 226 23.44 -16.71 -0.36
N ASN A 227 24.09 -15.84 -1.13
CA ASN A 227 25.27 -16.23 -1.91
C ASN A 227 26.40 -16.75 -1.00
N ASP A 228 26.68 -16.08 0.12
CA ASP A 228 27.70 -16.51 1.08
C ASP A 228 27.32 -17.85 1.74
N GLN A 229 26.04 -18.06 2.04
CA GLN A 229 25.53 -19.33 2.58
C GLN A 229 25.66 -20.48 1.56
N VAL A 230 25.35 -20.24 0.29
CA VAL A 230 25.53 -21.22 -0.78
C VAL A 230 27.02 -21.55 -0.94
N GLN A 231 27.89 -20.53 -0.95
CA GLN A 231 29.34 -20.72 -1.09
C GLN A 231 29.93 -21.54 0.07
N THR A 232 29.51 -21.28 1.31
CA THR A 232 29.94 -22.04 2.49
C THR A 232 29.44 -23.49 2.48
N THR A 233 28.19 -23.71 2.04
CA THR A 233 27.61 -25.05 1.88
C THR A 233 28.39 -25.86 0.84
N ILE A 234 28.67 -25.27 -0.32
CA ILE A 234 29.49 -25.91 -1.38
C ILE A 234 30.90 -26.22 -0.86
N SER A 235 31.56 -25.26 -0.21
CA SER A 235 32.92 -25.44 0.31
C SER A 235 32.99 -26.56 1.35
N THR A 236 31.97 -26.66 2.21
CA THR A 236 31.85 -27.70 3.23
C THR A 236 31.61 -29.07 2.58
N GLY A 237 30.70 -29.16 1.61
CA GLY A 237 30.47 -30.37 0.83
C GLY A 237 31.72 -30.85 0.09
N LEU A 238 32.48 -29.93 -0.52
CA LEU A 238 33.76 -30.25 -1.19
C LEU A 238 34.82 -30.76 -0.19
N ALA A 239 34.94 -30.16 0.98
CA ALA A 239 35.89 -30.60 2.01
C ALA A 239 35.54 -32.01 2.54
N GLN A 240 34.25 -32.31 2.72
CA GLN A 240 33.78 -33.63 3.11
C GLN A 240 34.06 -34.68 2.03
N LEU A 241 33.86 -34.33 0.75
CA LEU A 241 34.21 -35.20 -0.38
C LEU A 241 35.72 -35.53 -0.39
N ALA A 242 36.58 -34.54 -0.18
CA ALA A 242 38.03 -34.73 -0.12
C ALA A 242 38.48 -35.60 1.07
N ALA A 243 37.90 -35.39 2.27
CA ALA A 243 38.18 -36.20 3.45
C ALA A 243 37.76 -37.68 3.28
N VAL A 244 36.67 -37.92 2.54
CA VAL A 244 36.16 -39.25 2.24
C VAL A 244 37.00 -39.98 1.19
N GLU A 245 37.49 -39.29 0.15
CA GLU A 245 38.44 -39.86 -0.82
C GLU A 245 39.77 -40.25 -0.16
N SER A 246 40.24 -39.45 0.79
CA SER A 246 41.42 -39.77 1.61
C SER A 246 41.23 -41.05 2.44
N MET A 247 40.05 -41.24 3.03
CA MET A 247 39.68 -42.45 3.80
C MET A 247 39.53 -43.71 2.92
N GLY A 248 39.12 -43.54 1.65
CA GLY A 248 39.01 -44.63 0.68
C GLY A 248 40.35 -45.24 0.29
N SER A 249 41.46 -44.53 0.51
CA SER A 249 42.83 -45.04 0.32
C SER A 249 43.30 -45.96 1.47
N ALA A 250 42.71 -45.82 2.65
CA ALA A 250 43.09 -46.60 3.84
C ALA A 250 42.36 -47.94 3.99
N VAL A 251 41.34 -48.23 3.18
CA VAL A 251 40.56 -49.48 3.19
C VAL A 251 41.00 -50.37 2.03
N ALA A 252 42.30 -50.69 1.97
CA ALA A 252 42.87 -51.55 0.94
C ALA A 252 42.83 -53.06 1.28
N ASP A 253 42.39 -53.44 2.49
CA ASP A 253 42.52 -54.82 3.01
C ASP A 253 41.19 -55.63 3.08
N CYS A 254 40.17 -55.31 2.27
CA CYS A 254 38.91 -56.06 2.25
C CYS A 254 38.62 -56.74 0.90
N SER A 255 38.02 -57.94 0.98
CA SER A 255 37.67 -58.80 -0.15
C SER A 255 36.84 -58.06 -1.23
N PRO A 256 37.07 -58.30 -2.54
CA PRO A 256 36.61 -57.43 -3.64
C PRO A 256 35.08 -57.26 -3.72
N THR A 257 34.31 -58.24 -3.26
CA THR A 257 32.83 -58.19 -3.22
C THR A 257 32.31 -57.26 -2.13
N LEU A 258 33.00 -57.21 -0.99
CA LEU A 258 32.63 -56.34 0.14
C LEU A 258 33.09 -54.90 -0.10
N ALA A 259 34.24 -54.74 -0.76
CA ALA A 259 34.76 -53.44 -1.19
C ALA A 259 33.89 -52.78 -2.26
N SER A 260 33.29 -53.55 -3.18
CA SER A 260 32.36 -53.03 -4.19
C SER A 260 31.00 -52.65 -3.60
N GLN A 261 30.45 -53.47 -2.69
CA GLN A 261 29.20 -53.14 -1.99
C GLN A 261 29.33 -51.92 -1.08
N ALA A 262 30.46 -51.80 -0.36
CA ALA A 262 30.76 -50.62 0.47
C ALA A 262 30.96 -49.34 -0.37
N LYS A 263 31.55 -49.44 -1.57
CA LYS A 263 31.64 -48.31 -2.51
C LYS A 263 30.28 -47.86 -3.03
N GLN A 264 29.39 -48.80 -3.34
CA GLN A 264 28.03 -48.50 -3.82
C GLN A 264 27.20 -47.76 -2.76
N LEU A 265 27.16 -48.29 -1.53
CA LEU A 265 26.44 -47.70 -0.40
C LEU A 265 26.95 -46.29 -0.06
N ARG A 266 28.28 -46.10 -0.14
CA ARG A 266 28.91 -44.80 0.07
C ARG A 266 28.60 -43.80 -1.04
N LEU A 267 28.39 -44.27 -2.28
CA LEU A 267 27.95 -43.43 -3.38
C LEU A 267 26.50 -42.98 -3.21
N GLU A 268 25.62 -43.88 -2.75
CA GLU A 268 24.23 -43.54 -2.42
C GLU A 268 24.16 -42.54 -1.26
N GLU A 269 25.00 -42.69 -0.23
CA GLU A 269 25.11 -41.72 0.87
C GLU A 269 25.57 -40.34 0.38
N ARG A 270 26.53 -40.29 -0.56
CA ARG A 270 26.96 -39.04 -1.23
C ARG A 270 25.83 -38.39 -2.01
N ILE A 271 25.06 -39.17 -2.77
CA ILE A 271 23.93 -38.67 -3.56
C ILE A 271 22.85 -38.14 -2.63
N ASN A 272 22.48 -38.88 -1.58
CA ASN A 272 21.46 -38.48 -0.62
C ASN A 272 21.86 -37.21 0.14
N HIS A 273 23.13 -37.07 0.53
CA HIS A 273 23.60 -35.87 1.21
C HIS A 273 23.63 -34.64 0.29
N VAL A 274 24.10 -34.79 -0.97
CA VAL A 274 24.09 -33.70 -1.95
C VAL A 274 22.65 -33.29 -2.29
N VAL A 275 21.72 -34.24 -2.42
CA VAL A 275 20.30 -33.97 -2.67
C VAL A 275 19.65 -33.27 -1.47
N ALA A 276 19.96 -33.66 -0.23
CA ALA A 276 19.49 -32.96 0.97
C ALA A 276 20.03 -31.52 1.02
N SER A 277 21.32 -31.34 0.74
CA SER A 277 21.97 -30.03 0.67
C SER A 277 21.36 -29.12 -0.41
N LEU A 278 20.97 -29.69 -1.57
CA LEU A 278 20.25 -28.98 -2.62
C LEU A 278 18.78 -28.70 -2.25
N GLY A 279 18.14 -29.59 -1.49
CA GLY A 279 16.79 -29.42 -0.96
C GLY A 279 16.68 -28.21 -0.04
N ASP A 280 17.68 -28.02 0.83
CA ASP A 280 17.80 -26.84 1.69
C ASP A 280 18.01 -25.55 0.88
N ILE A 281 18.68 -25.63 -0.28
CA ILE A 281 18.84 -24.49 -1.21
C ILE A 281 17.49 -24.12 -1.87
N ASN A 282 16.61 -25.09 -2.11
CA ASN A 282 15.29 -24.85 -2.70
C ASN A 282 14.35 -24.06 -1.76
N MET A 283 14.66 -24.02 -0.45
CA MET A 283 13.96 -23.17 0.53
C MET A 283 14.16 -21.66 0.25
N PHE A 284 15.20 -21.28 -0.49
CA PHE A 284 15.50 -19.88 -0.82
C PHE A 284 14.76 -19.35 -2.06
N ALA A 285 14.03 -20.20 -2.80
CA ALA A 285 13.20 -19.77 -3.93
C ALA A 285 12.09 -18.76 -3.52
N GLY A 286 11.70 -18.74 -2.24
CA GLY A 286 10.77 -17.77 -1.68
C GLY A 286 11.29 -16.32 -1.63
N ALA A 287 12.60 -16.08 -1.75
CA ALA A 287 13.16 -14.73 -1.81
C ALA A 287 12.95 -14.05 -3.18
N SER A 288 12.72 -14.82 -4.25
CA SER A 288 12.48 -14.30 -5.60
C SER A 288 11.18 -13.49 -5.72
N THR A 289 10.24 -13.69 -4.80
CA THR A 289 8.95 -12.98 -4.76
C THR A 289 9.05 -11.48 -4.44
N ILE A 290 10.16 -11.01 -3.86
CA ILE A 290 10.34 -9.60 -3.50
C ILE A 290 10.62 -8.72 -4.74
N SER A 291 11.22 -9.29 -5.79
CA SER A 291 11.50 -8.56 -7.04
C SER A 291 10.26 -8.25 -7.87
N ASN A 292 9.13 -8.94 -7.64
CA ASN A 292 7.88 -8.75 -8.40
C ASN A 292 6.94 -7.71 -7.76
N GLN A 293 7.33 -7.10 -6.62
CA GLN A 293 6.50 -6.15 -5.86
C GLN A 293 7.17 -4.77 -5.66
N LEU A 294 8.37 -4.56 -6.22
CA LEU A 294 9.10 -3.28 -6.26
C LEU A 294 8.80 -2.50 -7.55
#